data_AF-A0A7G9GHF6-F1
#
_entry.id   AF-A0A7G9GHF6-F1
#
_cell.length_a   1.000
_cell.length_b   1.000
_cell.length_c   1.000
_cell.angle_alpha   90.00
_cell.angle_beta   90.00
_cell.angle_gamma   90.00
#
_symmetry.space_group_name_H-M   'P 1'
#
loop_
_entity.id
_entity.type
_entity.pdbx_description
1 polymer ?
#
loop_
_entity_poly.entity_id
_entity_poly.type
_entity_poly.pdbx_seq_one_letter_code
_entity_poly.pdbx_strand_id
1 'polypeptide(L)'
;MGCKNFKQGDKRWGSFIYAGEPMSVSGCGPTACADIIGVFPNQTASWLANKGYSVNGHGTEWNGIGKCLNAYGYNGRQLNTSSLYGIVDGNVENVWKAAMLTGKCYAILLMGPGTFTSGGHYICVTEYDGSGAYVYDPACESRDGWHSWRDFSGQIKVFYLMDKNERVENNEGPNSEGGVYMFKVKQIQIGDEGNEVLLLEEILMARKYYSGGLDKSYGPLLDNAVRQYQKDRNGACGEVDGIVGPKTWNDLIAL
;
A
#
# COMPACT_ATOMS: atom_id res chain seq x y z
N MET A 1 7.06 1.63 11.36
CA MET A 1 6.20 1.09 12.45
C MET A 1 5.40 -0.06 11.85
N GLY A 2 5.29 -1.24 12.49
CA GLY A 2 4.56 -2.38 11.91
C GLY A 2 3.06 -2.28 12.16
N CYS A 3 2.25 -3.02 11.37
CA CYS A 3 0.81 -3.12 11.55
C CYS A 3 0.44 -3.42 13.01
N LYS A 4 -0.61 -2.78 13.51
CA LYS A 4 -1.18 -2.96 14.84
C LYS A 4 -2.48 -3.74 14.72
N ASN A 5 -2.84 -4.48 15.75
CA ASN A 5 -4.11 -5.21 15.81
C ASN A 5 -5.05 -4.52 16.79
N PHE A 6 -5.71 -3.44 16.35
CA PHE A 6 -6.70 -2.73 17.13
C PHE A 6 -8.07 -3.39 17.00
N LYS A 7 -8.92 -3.19 18.02
CA LYS A 7 -10.31 -3.68 18.02
C LYS A 7 -11.28 -2.52 18.08
N GLN A 8 -12.28 -2.53 17.21
CA GLN A 8 -13.26 -1.45 17.10
C GLN A 8 -14.06 -1.25 18.41
N GLY A 9 -14.20 -2.32 19.21
CA GLY A 9 -14.90 -2.32 20.49
C GLY A 9 -14.04 -1.98 21.72
N ASP A 10 -12.76 -1.63 21.57
CA ASP A 10 -11.91 -1.26 22.72
C ASP A 10 -12.49 -0.06 23.47
N LYS A 11 -12.52 -0.12 24.81
CA LYS A 11 -13.11 0.90 25.69
C LYS A 11 -12.59 2.33 25.47
N ARG A 12 -11.39 2.50 24.89
CA ARG A 12 -10.78 3.80 24.62
C ARG A 12 -11.47 4.57 23.49
N TRP A 13 -12.11 3.87 22.55
CA TRP A 13 -12.73 4.48 21.37
C TRP A 13 -14.04 3.83 20.92
N GLY A 14 -14.42 2.67 21.46
CA GLY A 14 -15.60 1.93 21.00
C GLY A 14 -16.93 2.69 21.16
N SER A 15 -16.99 3.65 22.08
CA SER A 15 -18.13 4.57 22.25
C SER A 15 -18.07 5.83 21.37
N PHE A 16 -16.98 6.05 20.63
CA PHE A 16 -16.87 7.15 19.68
C PHE A 16 -17.91 6.99 18.58
N ILE A 17 -18.64 8.06 18.25
CA ILE A 17 -19.70 7.99 17.24
C ILE A 17 -19.09 8.13 15.85
N TYR A 18 -19.37 7.15 15.00
CA TYR A 18 -18.95 7.09 13.61
C TYR A 18 -20.07 6.51 12.75
N ALA A 19 -20.39 7.14 11.62
CA ALA A 19 -21.47 6.69 10.74
C ALA A 19 -22.82 6.49 11.49
N GLY A 20 -23.15 7.41 12.39
CA GLY A 20 -24.41 7.43 13.15
C GLY A 20 -24.48 6.47 14.35
N GLU A 21 -23.47 5.62 14.54
CA GLU A 21 -23.45 4.56 15.57
C GLU A 21 -22.12 4.58 16.34
N PRO A 22 -22.02 3.94 17.52
CA PRO A 22 -20.74 3.72 18.16
C PRO A 22 -19.78 2.92 17.27
N MET A 23 -18.48 3.21 17.34
CA MET A 23 -17.43 2.47 16.62
C MET A 23 -17.43 0.97 16.94
N SER A 24 -17.89 0.55 18.11
CA SER A 24 -18.10 -0.86 18.42
C SER A 24 -19.03 -1.57 17.43
N VAL A 25 -19.91 -0.85 16.75
CA VAL A 25 -20.86 -1.34 15.74
C VAL A 25 -20.37 -1.04 14.31
N SER A 26 -19.97 0.20 14.02
CA SER A 26 -19.71 0.70 12.66
C SER A 26 -18.23 0.94 12.32
N GLY A 27 -17.31 0.62 13.24
CA GLY A 27 -15.92 1.06 13.23
C GLY A 27 -14.93 0.14 12.51
N CYS A 28 -15.37 -0.90 11.78
CA CYS A 28 -14.46 -1.86 11.15
C CYS A 28 -13.53 -1.19 10.11
N GLY A 29 -14.05 -0.31 9.26
CA GLY A 29 -13.27 0.42 8.26
C GLY A 29 -12.17 1.31 8.87
N PRO A 30 -12.51 2.24 9.78
CA PRO A 30 -11.51 3.06 10.47
C PRO A 30 -10.47 2.24 11.22
N THR A 31 -10.90 1.16 11.88
CA THR A 31 -10.00 0.29 12.64
C THR A 31 -9.02 -0.43 11.71
N ALA A 32 -9.49 -0.99 10.59
CA ALA A 32 -8.60 -1.63 9.59
C ALA A 32 -7.59 -0.64 8.97
N CYS A 33 -7.98 0.63 8.75
CA CYS A 33 -7.02 1.67 8.36
C CYS A 33 -6.00 1.96 9.47
N ALA A 34 -6.47 2.07 10.71
CA ALA A 34 -5.64 2.36 11.88
C ALA A 34 -4.63 1.25 12.18
N ASP A 35 -5.00 -0.01 11.96
CA ASP A 35 -4.12 -1.16 12.05
C ASP A 35 -2.86 -0.95 11.19
N ILE A 36 -3.05 -0.55 9.93
CA ILE A 36 -1.95 -0.35 8.97
C ILE A 36 -1.17 0.94 9.27
N ILE A 37 -1.87 2.02 9.57
CA ILE A 37 -1.28 3.34 9.78
C ILE A 37 -0.52 3.41 11.13
N GLY A 38 -0.95 2.64 12.13
CA GLY A 38 -0.38 2.65 13.47
C GLY A 38 -0.84 3.83 14.34
N VAL A 39 -1.98 4.44 14.02
CA VAL A 39 -2.65 5.48 14.83
C VAL A 39 -3.88 4.90 15.52
N PHE A 40 -4.52 5.64 16.45
CA PHE A 40 -5.71 5.12 17.10
C PHE A 40 -6.94 5.12 16.16
N PRO A 41 -7.83 4.12 16.26
CA PRO A 41 -9.02 4.01 15.40
C PRO A 41 -9.95 5.22 15.39
N ASN A 42 -10.08 5.95 16.51
CA ASN A 42 -10.88 7.18 16.53
C ASN A 42 -10.28 8.32 15.69
N GLN A 43 -8.96 8.31 15.42
CA GLN A 43 -8.30 9.31 14.56
C GLN A 43 -8.62 9.06 13.09
N THR A 44 -8.55 7.81 12.63
CA THR A 44 -8.97 7.44 11.27
C THR A 44 -10.48 7.63 11.09
N ALA A 45 -11.29 7.31 12.11
CA ALA A 45 -12.74 7.52 12.09
C ALA A 45 -13.08 9.01 11.93
N SER A 46 -12.45 9.87 12.72
CA SER A 46 -12.62 11.32 12.62
C SER A 46 -12.22 11.84 11.24
N TRP A 47 -11.10 11.36 10.68
CA TRP A 47 -10.66 11.75 9.35
C TRP A 47 -11.67 11.35 8.26
N LEU A 48 -12.14 10.09 8.29
CA LEU A 48 -13.10 9.56 7.33
C LEU A 48 -14.43 10.33 7.39
N ALA A 49 -14.95 10.56 8.60
CA ALA A 49 -16.18 11.32 8.81
C ALA A 49 -16.04 12.77 8.34
N ASN A 50 -14.95 13.46 8.70
CA ASN A 50 -14.70 14.85 8.30
C ASN A 50 -14.53 15.01 6.77
N LYS A 51 -14.11 13.96 6.07
CA LYS A 51 -14.00 13.95 4.61
C LYS A 51 -15.26 13.45 3.89
N GLY A 52 -16.31 13.13 4.64
CA GLY A 52 -17.60 12.69 4.08
C GLY A 52 -17.64 11.23 3.66
N TYR A 53 -16.70 10.39 4.13
CA TYR A 53 -16.65 8.96 3.79
C TYR A 53 -17.37 8.06 4.80
N SER A 54 -18.10 8.63 5.75
CA SER A 54 -18.96 7.91 6.69
C SER A 54 -20.41 7.94 6.22
N VAL A 55 -21.05 6.78 6.11
CA VAL A 55 -22.46 6.65 5.71
C VAL A 55 -23.26 6.10 6.86
N ASN A 56 -24.24 6.87 7.36
CA ASN A 56 -25.04 6.48 8.51
C ASN A 56 -25.69 5.10 8.33
N GLY A 57 -25.49 4.22 9.32
CA GLY A 57 -25.99 2.83 9.29
C GLY A 57 -25.23 1.87 8.36
N HIS A 58 -24.30 2.36 7.55
CA HIS A 58 -23.54 1.55 6.58
C HIS A 58 -22.02 1.56 6.80
N GLY A 59 -21.52 2.40 7.70
CA GLY A 59 -20.10 2.46 8.06
C GLY A 59 -19.29 3.32 7.08
N THR A 60 -18.27 2.72 6.44
CA THR A 60 -17.29 3.46 5.61
C THR A 60 -17.50 3.22 4.13
N GLU A 61 -17.56 4.30 3.35
CA GLU A 61 -17.58 4.24 1.89
C GLU A 61 -16.33 3.54 1.32
N TRP A 62 -16.50 2.81 0.22
CA TRP A 62 -15.43 2.01 -0.35
C TRP A 62 -14.20 2.84 -0.73
N ASN A 63 -14.42 3.98 -1.40
CA ASN A 63 -13.34 4.88 -1.80
C ASN A 63 -12.65 5.53 -0.59
N GLY A 64 -13.36 5.64 0.54
CA GLY A 64 -12.84 6.23 1.77
C GLY A 64 -11.62 5.50 2.32
N ILE A 65 -11.56 4.17 2.20
CA ILE A 65 -10.44 3.36 2.70
C ILE A 65 -9.13 3.74 2.02
N GLY A 66 -9.10 3.71 0.69
CA GLY A 66 -7.92 4.10 -0.09
C GLY A 66 -7.53 5.55 0.17
N LYS A 67 -8.51 6.46 0.25
CA LYS A 67 -8.27 7.88 0.52
C LYS A 67 -7.71 8.12 1.93
N CYS A 68 -8.17 7.38 2.93
CA CYS A 68 -7.65 7.46 4.30
C CYS A 68 -6.20 7.01 4.35
N LEU A 69 -5.88 5.85 3.78
CA LEU A 69 -4.49 5.36 3.72
C LEU A 69 -3.55 6.36 3.04
N ASN A 70 -3.96 6.90 1.89
CA ASN A 70 -3.18 7.90 1.15
C ASN A 70 -2.95 9.20 1.95
N ALA A 71 -3.93 9.63 2.75
CA ALA A 71 -3.79 10.82 3.58
C ALA A 71 -2.75 10.67 4.70
N TYR A 72 -2.41 9.43 5.07
CA TYR A 72 -1.36 9.09 6.03
C TYR A 72 -0.07 8.59 5.32
N GLY A 73 0.05 8.82 4.01
CA GLY A 73 1.25 8.48 3.25
C GLY A 73 1.41 7.00 2.88
N TYR A 74 0.33 6.22 2.97
CA TYR A 74 0.30 4.84 2.48
C TYR A 74 -0.34 4.83 1.10
N ASN A 75 0.33 4.26 0.10
CA ASN A 75 -0.15 4.14 -1.29
C ASN A 75 -1.37 3.19 -1.40
N GLY A 76 -2.50 3.62 -0.85
CA GLY A 76 -3.74 2.87 -0.75
C GLY A 76 -4.48 2.82 -2.07
N ARG A 77 -4.62 1.62 -2.62
CA ARG A 77 -5.25 1.33 -3.91
C ARG A 77 -6.47 0.44 -3.72
N GLN A 78 -7.63 0.90 -4.17
CA GLN A 78 -8.80 0.06 -4.38
C GLN A 78 -8.67 -0.61 -5.75
N LEU A 79 -8.80 -1.93 -5.82
CA LEU A 79 -8.52 -2.68 -7.06
C LEU A 79 -9.74 -2.92 -7.94
N ASN A 80 -10.95 -2.69 -7.44
CA ASN A 80 -12.20 -2.92 -8.16
C ASN A 80 -13.25 -1.87 -7.79
N THR A 81 -14.11 -1.50 -8.75
CA THR A 81 -15.17 -0.48 -8.56
C THR A 81 -16.56 -1.08 -8.36
N SER A 82 -16.74 -2.38 -8.63
CA SER A 82 -17.97 -3.14 -8.41
C SER A 82 -17.74 -4.29 -7.43
N SER A 83 -18.79 -4.74 -6.75
CA SER A 83 -18.70 -5.89 -5.82
C SER A 83 -18.25 -7.16 -6.55
N LEU A 84 -17.26 -7.86 -6.01
CA LEU A 84 -16.80 -9.17 -6.48
C LEU A 84 -17.37 -10.34 -5.66
N TYR A 85 -18.37 -10.10 -4.81
CA TYR A 85 -19.03 -11.16 -4.07
C TYR A 85 -19.61 -12.23 -5.00
N GLY A 86 -19.34 -13.50 -4.68
CA GLY A 86 -19.67 -14.67 -5.49
C GLY A 86 -18.67 -14.97 -6.62
N ILE A 87 -17.70 -14.09 -6.87
CA ILE A 87 -16.65 -14.31 -7.88
C ILE A 87 -15.48 -15.04 -7.25
N VAL A 88 -15.04 -16.12 -7.89
CA VAL A 88 -13.89 -16.95 -7.48
C VAL A 88 -12.82 -16.88 -8.58
N ASP A 89 -11.55 -16.84 -8.18
CA ASP A 89 -10.38 -16.86 -9.09
C ASP A 89 -10.40 -15.75 -10.16
N GLY A 90 -10.99 -14.59 -9.81
CA GLY A 90 -11.07 -13.44 -10.69
C GLY A 90 -9.73 -12.72 -10.87
N ASN A 91 -9.60 -11.94 -11.95
CA ASN A 91 -8.37 -11.20 -12.26
C ASN A 91 -7.88 -10.31 -11.11
N VAL A 92 -8.79 -9.59 -10.44
CA VAL A 92 -8.46 -8.71 -9.30
C VAL A 92 -7.92 -9.51 -8.11
N GLU A 93 -8.50 -10.67 -7.83
CA GLU A 93 -8.02 -11.58 -6.78
C GLU A 93 -6.60 -12.06 -7.09
N ASN A 94 -6.32 -12.43 -8.34
CA ASN A 94 -4.99 -12.88 -8.76
C ASN A 94 -3.94 -11.76 -8.67
N VAL A 95 -4.29 -10.53 -9.06
CA VAL A 95 -3.43 -9.35 -8.87
C VAL A 95 -3.15 -9.10 -7.39
N TRP A 96 -4.18 -9.21 -6.54
CA TRP A 96 -4.04 -9.05 -5.10
C TRP A 96 -3.13 -10.12 -4.49
N LYS A 97 -3.36 -11.40 -4.82
CA LYS A 97 -2.55 -12.53 -4.34
C LYS A 97 -1.09 -12.37 -4.75
N ALA A 98 -0.83 -12.04 -6.01
CA ALA A 98 0.52 -11.82 -6.51
C ALA A 98 1.24 -10.68 -5.75
N ALA A 99 0.53 -9.57 -5.48
CA ALA A 99 1.09 -8.45 -4.73
C ALA A 99 1.38 -8.82 -3.26
N MET A 100 0.48 -9.55 -2.59
CA MET A 100 0.66 -9.96 -1.21
C MET A 100 1.76 -11.02 -1.04
N LEU A 101 1.91 -11.94 -2.00
CA LEU A 101 3.00 -12.93 -2.03
C LEU A 101 4.39 -12.30 -2.06
N THR A 102 4.53 -11.07 -2.54
CA THR A 102 5.82 -10.36 -2.49
C THR A 102 6.29 -10.08 -1.06
N GLY A 103 5.40 -10.15 -0.07
CA GLY A 103 5.64 -9.76 1.32
C GLY A 103 5.73 -8.25 1.54
N LYS A 104 5.69 -7.44 0.47
CA LYS A 104 5.86 -5.98 0.50
C LYS A 104 4.55 -5.20 0.61
N CYS A 105 3.40 -5.88 0.68
CA CYS A 105 2.09 -5.22 0.79
C CYS A 105 1.36 -5.61 2.08
N TYR A 106 0.64 -4.65 2.65
CA TYR A 106 -0.53 -4.94 3.48
C TYR A 106 -1.77 -4.92 2.60
N ALA A 107 -2.89 -5.37 3.16
CA ALA A 107 -4.18 -5.29 2.51
C ALA A 107 -5.31 -4.99 3.49
N ILE A 108 -6.41 -4.47 2.93
CA ILE A 108 -7.72 -4.46 3.57
C ILE A 108 -8.65 -5.18 2.60
N LEU A 109 -9.57 -5.97 3.13
CA LEU A 109 -10.63 -6.60 2.36
C LEU A 109 -11.99 -6.13 2.90
N LEU A 110 -12.91 -5.79 2.00
CA LEU A 110 -14.33 -5.69 2.36
C LEU A 110 -14.97 -7.04 2.10
N MET A 111 -15.28 -7.77 3.16
CA MET A 111 -15.99 -9.04 3.11
C MET A 111 -17.49 -8.82 2.91
N GLY A 112 -18.12 -9.73 2.20
CA GLY A 112 -19.56 -9.96 2.17
C GLY A 112 -19.98 -11.10 3.10
N PRO A 113 -21.25 -11.52 3.04
CA PRO A 113 -21.77 -12.58 3.90
C PRO A 113 -20.99 -13.91 3.78
N GLY A 114 -20.69 -14.55 4.91
CA GLY A 114 -19.93 -15.80 4.97
C GLY A 114 -19.14 -15.95 6.27
N THR A 115 -17.88 -16.36 6.17
CA THR A 115 -17.03 -16.74 7.31
C THR A 115 -16.85 -15.61 8.33
N PHE A 116 -16.67 -14.38 7.86
CA PHE A 116 -16.31 -13.25 8.74
C PHE A 116 -17.51 -12.40 9.18
N THR A 117 -18.64 -12.46 8.48
CA THR A 117 -19.78 -11.57 8.70
C THR A 117 -21.05 -12.09 8.03
N SER A 118 -22.22 -11.65 8.50
CA SER A 118 -23.50 -11.84 7.80
C SER A 118 -23.85 -10.69 6.84
N GLY A 119 -23.02 -9.63 6.80
CA GLY A 119 -23.23 -8.41 6.02
C GLY A 119 -21.94 -7.93 5.36
N GLY A 120 -21.67 -6.62 5.41
CA GLY A 120 -20.39 -6.04 4.98
C GLY A 120 -19.43 -5.91 6.17
N HIS A 121 -18.15 -6.28 6.00
CA HIS A 121 -17.16 -6.15 7.08
C HIS A 121 -15.75 -5.90 6.54
N TYR A 122 -15.08 -4.86 7.02
CA TYR A 122 -13.67 -4.62 6.67
C TYR A 122 -12.75 -5.37 7.61
N ILE A 123 -11.77 -6.07 7.05
CA ILE A 123 -10.71 -6.77 7.78
C ILE A 123 -9.35 -6.34 7.25
N CYS A 124 -8.34 -6.32 8.13
CA CYS A 124 -6.96 -6.08 7.73
C CYS A 124 -6.26 -7.43 7.48
N VAL A 125 -5.47 -7.50 6.41
CA VAL A 125 -4.66 -8.66 6.07
C VAL A 125 -3.19 -8.25 6.08
N THR A 126 -2.38 -8.97 6.87
CA THR A 126 -0.97 -8.63 7.10
C THR A 126 0.00 -9.47 6.27
N GLU A 127 -0.40 -10.70 5.98
CA GLU A 127 0.41 -11.72 5.29
C GLU A 127 -0.48 -12.62 4.43
N TYR A 128 0.11 -13.19 3.38
CA TYR A 128 -0.49 -14.20 2.51
C TYR A 128 0.62 -15.14 2.04
N ASP A 129 0.44 -16.44 2.20
CA ASP A 129 1.48 -17.45 1.92
C ASP A 129 1.20 -18.27 0.63
N GLY A 130 0.14 -17.92 -0.11
CA GLY A 130 -0.33 -18.68 -1.28
C GLY A 130 -1.49 -19.62 -0.96
N SER A 131 -1.59 -20.10 0.28
CA SER A 131 -2.61 -21.04 0.74
C SER A 131 -3.68 -20.38 1.63
N GLY A 132 -3.31 -19.31 2.31
CA GLY A 132 -4.15 -18.61 3.28
C GLY A 132 -3.62 -17.22 3.57
N ALA A 133 -4.34 -16.48 4.41
CA ALA A 133 -4.02 -15.10 4.78
C ALA A 133 -4.09 -14.92 6.30
N TYR A 134 -3.19 -14.09 6.84
CA TYR A 134 -3.20 -13.69 8.25
C TYR A 134 -4.06 -12.45 8.43
N VAL A 135 -5.10 -12.56 9.26
CA VAL A 135 -6.13 -11.55 9.45
C VAL A 135 -6.00 -10.87 10.82
N TYR A 136 -6.17 -9.55 10.83
CA TYR A 136 -6.65 -8.79 11.98
C TYR A 136 -8.10 -8.39 11.72
N ASP A 137 -9.02 -8.94 12.51
CA ASP A 137 -10.45 -8.67 12.42
C ASP A 137 -10.83 -7.59 13.46
N PRO A 138 -11.22 -6.38 13.02
CA PRO A 138 -11.61 -5.29 13.93
C PRO A 138 -12.73 -5.63 14.92
N ALA A 139 -13.65 -6.53 14.55
CA ALA A 139 -14.87 -6.80 15.29
C ALA A 139 -14.74 -8.02 16.24
N CYS A 140 -13.80 -8.94 15.99
CA CYS A 140 -13.72 -10.18 16.75
C CYS A 140 -12.31 -10.75 16.82
N GLU A 141 -11.69 -10.67 17.99
CA GLU A 141 -10.35 -11.18 18.25
C GLU A 141 -10.20 -12.68 17.99
N SER A 142 -11.25 -13.48 18.23
CA SER A 142 -11.19 -14.93 17.94
C SER A 142 -11.15 -15.26 16.45
N ARG A 143 -11.34 -14.28 15.56
CA ARG A 143 -11.17 -14.42 14.11
C ARG A 143 -9.82 -13.88 13.63
N ASP A 144 -8.93 -13.44 14.52
CA ASP A 144 -7.56 -13.12 14.16
C ASP A 144 -6.76 -14.38 13.83
N GLY A 145 -5.70 -14.21 13.05
CA GLY A 145 -4.76 -15.28 12.72
C GLY A 145 -4.90 -15.79 11.28
N TRP A 146 -4.32 -16.96 11.04
CA TRP A 146 -4.32 -17.60 9.73
C TRP A 146 -5.68 -18.22 9.40
N HIS A 147 -6.20 -17.86 8.24
CA HIS A 147 -7.38 -18.49 7.62
C HIS A 147 -7.01 -19.08 6.27
N SER A 148 -7.63 -20.19 5.90
CA SER A 148 -7.42 -20.80 4.59
C SER A 148 -8.02 -19.89 3.51
N TRP A 149 -7.47 -19.89 2.30
CA TRP A 149 -8.05 -19.10 1.21
C TRP A 149 -9.51 -19.46 0.91
N ARG A 150 -9.94 -20.68 1.27
CA ARG A 150 -11.35 -21.10 1.18
C ARG A 150 -12.30 -20.23 1.99
N ASP A 151 -11.83 -19.62 3.09
CA ASP A 151 -12.63 -18.74 3.94
C ASP A 151 -12.87 -17.36 3.32
N PHE A 152 -12.15 -17.04 2.23
CA PHE A 152 -12.26 -15.77 1.52
C PHE A 152 -12.85 -15.93 0.12
N SER A 153 -12.52 -17.04 -0.56
CA SER A 153 -12.90 -17.30 -1.95
C SER A 153 -14.40 -17.14 -2.17
N GLY A 154 -14.79 -16.26 -3.10
CA GLY A 154 -16.20 -15.95 -3.38
C GLY A 154 -16.88 -15.04 -2.35
N GLN A 155 -16.23 -14.67 -1.25
CA GLN A 155 -16.83 -13.86 -0.18
C GLN A 155 -16.33 -12.41 -0.15
N ILE A 156 -15.32 -12.05 -0.94
CA ILE A 156 -14.75 -10.70 -0.97
C ILE A 156 -15.55 -9.80 -1.91
N LYS A 157 -15.97 -8.63 -1.42
CA LYS A 157 -16.61 -7.58 -2.22
C LYS A 157 -15.60 -6.65 -2.86
N VAL A 158 -14.61 -6.19 -2.09
CA VAL A 158 -13.63 -5.19 -2.53
C VAL A 158 -12.25 -5.50 -1.98
N PHE A 159 -11.25 -5.38 -2.84
CA PHE A 159 -9.84 -5.57 -2.51
C PHE A 159 -9.12 -4.23 -2.42
N TYR A 160 -8.31 -4.08 -1.37
CA TYR A 160 -7.40 -2.96 -1.21
C TYR A 160 -5.97 -3.45 -1.00
N LEU A 161 -5.02 -2.74 -1.58
CA LEU A 161 -3.58 -2.94 -1.37
C LEU A 161 -2.92 -1.64 -0.96
N MET A 162 -1.87 -1.76 -0.17
CA MET A 162 -1.01 -0.67 0.21
C MET A 162 0.38 -1.21 0.50
N ASP A 163 1.39 -0.45 0.09
CA ASP A 163 2.76 -0.86 0.26
C ASP A 163 3.10 -0.85 1.77
N LYS A 164 3.80 -1.87 2.26
CA LYS A 164 4.41 -1.84 3.59
C LYS A 164 5.50 -0.79 3.50
N ASN A 165 5.32 0.35 4.17
CA ASN A 165 6.40 1.33 4.31
C ASN A 165 7.60 0.59 4.91
N GLU A 166 8.67 0.43 4.12
CA GLU A 166 9.89 -0.26 4.55
C GLU A 166 10.33 0.37 5.88
N ARG A 167 10.34 -0.41 6.96
CA ARG A 167 11.12 -0.03 8.13
C ARG A 167 12.57 0.00 7.67
N VAL A 168 13.11 1.19 7.44
CA VAL A 168 14.51 1.41 7.81
C VAL A 168 14.48 1.57 9.32
N GLU A 169 14.86 0.52 10.05
CA GLU A 169 15.15 0.64 11.49
C GLU A 169 16.45 1.42 11.63
N ASN A 170 16.36 2.75 11.49
CA ASN A 170 17.40 3.63 12.00
C ASN A 170 17.00 3.99 13.43
N ASN A 171 17.70 3.39 14.39
CA ASN A 171 17.79 3.93 15.74
C ASN A 171 18.41 5.33 15.66
N GLU A 172 17.59 6.38 15.56
CA GLU A 172 17.95 7.74 15.95
C GLU A 172 16.68 8.59 16.01
N GLY A 173 16.51 9.30 17.13
CA GLY A 173 15.31 10.07 17.47
C GLY A 173 15.05 11.27 16.55
N PRO A 174 13.87 11.91 16.66
CA PRO A 174 13.44 12.91 15.72
C PRO A 174 14.18 14.21 15.97
N ASN A 175 14.77 14.78 14.92
CA ASN A 175 14.89 16.23 14.87
C ASN A 175 14.38 16.76 13.53
N SER A 176 13.60 17.82 13.70
CA SER A 176 12.85 18.59 12.73
C SER A 176 13.66 19.08 11.54
N GLU A 177 13.08 18.99 10.35
CA GLU A 177 12.77 20.10 9.42
C GLU A 177 12.67 19.58 7.98
N GLY A 178 11.53 19.82 7.33
CA GLY A 178 11.41 19.94 5.87
C GLY A 178 11.86 18.75 5.01
N GLY A 179 11.34 17.54 5.25
CA GLY A 179 11.59 16.40 4.37
C GLY A 179 10.68 16.42 3.12
N VAL A 180 11.19 16.92 2.00
CA VAL A 180 10.63 16.61 0.68
C VAL A 180 10.65 15.08 0.52
N TYR A 181 9.47 14.47 0.36
CA TYR A 181 9.32 13.03 0.18
C TYR A 181 10.10 12.57 -1.07
N MET A 182 11.27 11.95 -0.87
CA MET A 182 12.00 11.27 -1.93
C MET A 182 11.61 9.79 -1.95
N PHE A 183 11.07 9.34 -3.07
CA PHE A 183 10.87 7.93 -3.39
C PHE A 183 12.23 7.24 -3.26
N LYS A 184 12.37 6.28 -2.33
CA LYS A 184 13.62 5.53 -2.17
C LYS A 184 13.72 4.51 -3.30
N VAL A 185 14.10 4.95 -4.49
CA VAL A 185 14.35 4.05 -5.62
C VAL A 185 15.62 3.26 -5.32
N LYS A 186 15.58 1.94 -5.54
CA LYS A 186 16.74 1.06 -5.40
C LYS A 186 17.89 1.63 -6.25
N GLN A 187 19.10 1.64 -5.70
CA GLN A 187 20.29 1.91 -6.52
C GLN A 187 20.41 0.79 -7.55
N ILE A 188 20.48 1.16 -8.84
CA ILE A 188 20.63 0.21 -9.94
C ILE A 188 21.90 0.50 -10.73
N GLN A 189 22.52 -0.57 -11.23
CA GLN A 189 23.76 -0.57 -11.99
C GLN A 189 23.71 -1.64 -13.09
N ILE A 190 24.72 -1.66 -13.95
CA ILE A 190 24.84 -2.67 -15.02
C ILE A 190 24.65 -4.10 -14.48
N GLY A 191 23.83 -4.88 -15.18
CA GLY A 191 23.46 -6.25 -14.81
C GLY A 191 22.26 -6.35 -13.86
N ASP A 192 21.75 -5.26 -13.29
CA ASP A 192 20.45 -5.27 -12.62
C ASP A 192 19.31 -5.46 -13.63
N GLU A 193 18.22 -6.08 -13.17
CA GLU A 193 16.99 -6.25 -13.94
C GLU A 193 15.77 -5.88 -13.08
N GLY A 194 14.66 -5.51 -13.70
CA GLY A 194 13.39 -5.28 -13.02
C GLY A 194 12.71 -3.96 -13.35
N ASN A 195 11.65 -3.64 -12.59
CA ASN A 195 10.79 -2.49 -12.91
C ASN A 195 11.50 -1.14 -12.67
N GLU A 196 12.49 -1.08 -11.79
CA GLU A 196 13.33 0.10 -11.57
C GLU A 196 14.21 0.39 -12.79
N VAL A 197 14.67 -0.65 -13.47
CA VAL A 197 15.39 -0.53 -14.74
C VAL A 197 14.44 -0.07 -15.84
N LEU A 198 13.22 -0.61 -15.91
CA LEU A 198 12.20 -0.14 -16.86
C LEU A 198 11.92 1.36 -16.69
N LEU A 199 11.76 1.82 -15.45
CA LEU A 199 11.54 3.23 -15.15
C LEU A 199 12.71 4.10 -15.65
N LEU A 200 13.94 3.64 -15.44
CA LEU A 200 15.14 4.32 -15.94
C LEU A 200 15.16 4.38 -17.48
N GLU A 201 14.85 3.26 -18.14
CA GLU A 201 14.76 3.18 -19.60
C GLU A 201 13.73 4.16 -20.16
N GLU A 202 12.52 4.22 -19.57
CA GLU A 202 11.45 5.14 -19.96
C GLU A 202 11.85 6.61 -19.79
N ILE A 203 12.46 6.97 -18.64
CA ILE A 203 12.89 8.35 -18.37
C ILE A 203 14.00 8.77 -19.34
N LEU A 204 15.03 7.95 -19.52
CA LEU A 204 16.15 8.28 -20.40
C LEU A 204 15.72 8.29 -21.87
N MET A 205 14.75 7.47 -22.27
CA MET A 205 14.17 7.51 -23.61
C MET A 205 13.38 8.80 -23.84
N ALA A 206 12.52 9.19 -22.89
CA ALA A 206 11.78 10.46 -22.95
C ALA A 206 12.73 11.68 -23.00
N ARG A 207 13.86 11.60 -22.28
CA ARG A 207 14.91 12.63 -22.28
C ARG A 207 15.90 12.52 -23.45
N LYS A 208 15.68 11.57 -24.38
CA LYS A 208 16.48 11.35 -25.60
C LYS A 208 17.93 10.89 -25.37
N TYR A 209 18.23 10.33 -24.20
CA TYR A 209 19.51 9.71 -23.87
C TYR A 209 19.58 8.23 -24.27
N TYR A 210 18.43 7.54 -24.27
CA TYR A 210 18.35 6.10 -24.52
C TYR A 210 17.45 5.80 -25.73
N SER A 211 17.89 4.88 -26.60
CA SER A 211 17.17 4.46 -27.80
C SER A 211 17.11 2.93 -27.95
N GLY A 212 17.43 2.19 -26.88
CA GLY A 212 17.34 0.72 -26.85
C GLY A 212 15.94 0.23 -26.52
N GLY A 213 15.81 -1.08 -26.27
CA GLY A 213 14.55 -1.70 -25.87
C GLY A 213 14.15 -1.37 -24.43
N LEU A 214 12.85 -1.44 -24.15
CA LEU A 214 12.28 -1.39 -22.80
C LEU A 214 12.16 -2.81 -22.22
N ASP A 215 13.30 -3.49 -22.07
CA ASP A 215 13.37 -4.92 -21.73
C ASP A 215 13.59 -5.19 -20.25
N LYS A 216 13.62 -4.13 -19.42
CA LYS A 216 13.86 -4.17 -17.98
C LYS A 216 15.24 -4.69 -17.60
N SER A 217 16.21 -4.66 -18.51
CA SER A 217 17.56 -5.16 -18.28
C SER A 217 18.58 -4.04 -18.38
N TYR A 218 19.39 -3.86 -17.33
CA TYR A 218 20.42 -2.84 -17.31
C TYR A 218 21.63 -3.35 -18.08
N GLY A 219 21.53 -3.31 -19.42
CA GLY A 219 22.59 -3.68 -20.34
C GLY A 219 23.58 -2.55 -20.69
N PRO A 220 24.60 -2.84 -21.52
CA PRO A 220 25.63 -1.87 -21.90
C PRO A 220 25.10 -0.61 -22.62
N LEU A 221 24.00 -0.72 -23.37
CA LEU A 221 23.38 0.44 -24.03
C LEU A 221 22.78 1.41 -23.02
N LEU A 222 22.16 0.90 -21.96
CA LEU A 222 21.59 1.71 -20.89
C LEU A 222 22.70 2.35 -20.02
N ASP A 223 23.81 1.64 -19.78
CA ASP A 223 24.97 2.19 -19.04
C ASP A 223 25.61 3.38 -19.77
N ASN A 224 25.76 3.27 -21.09
CA ASN A 224 26.22 4.39 -21.90
C ASN A 224 25.27 5.60 -21.80
N ALA A 225 23.95 5.37 -21.81
CA ALA A 225 22.96 6.43 -21.67
C ALA A 225 23.00 7.09 -20.29
N VAL A 226 23.13 6.31 -19.21
CA VAL A 226 23.26 6.82 -17.84
C VAL A 226 24.52 7.64 -17.66
N ARG A 227 25.67 7.15 -18.14
CA ARG A 227 26.93 7.90 -18.05
C ARG A 227 26.87 9.19 -18.85
N GLN A 228 26.22 9.19 -20.01
CA GLN A 228 26.03 10.41 -20.79
C GLN A 228 25.14 11.41 -20.04
N TYR A 229 24.04 10.93 -19.45
CA TYR A 229 23.19 11.75 -18.60
C TYR A 229 23.97 12.36 -17.43
N GLN A 230 24.72 11.55 -16.68
CA GLN A 230 25.51 12.01 -15.53
C GLN A 230 26.57 13.06 -15.93
N LYS A 231 27.22 12.87 -17.08
CA LYS A 231 28.16 13.88 -17.64
C LYS A 231 27.46 15.21 -17.87
N ASP A 232 26.31 15.19 -18.54
CA ASP A 232 25.58 16.41 -18.91
C ASP A 232 25.07 17.19 -17.69
N ARG A 233 24.93 16.53 -16.54
CA ARG A 233 24.54 17.16 -15.27
C ARG A 233 25.70 17.85 -14.53
N ASN A 234 26.94 17.80 -15.04
CA ASN A 234 28.10 18.51 -14.46
C ASN A 234 28.23 18.35 -12.93
N GLY A 235 28.00 17.13 -12.42
CA GLY A 235 28.10 16.80 -10.99
C GLY A 235 26.83 17.06 -10.16
N ALA A 236 25.80 17.70 -10.73
CA ALA A 236 24.53 17.96 -10.02
C ALA A 236 23.82 16.67 -9.59
N CYS A 237 23.97 15.60 -10.37
CA CYS A 237 23.36 14.30 -10.11
C CYS A 237 24.33 13.26 -9.53
N GLY A 238 25.55 13.64 -9.13
CA GLY A 238 26.59 12.71 -8.67
C GLY A 238 27.70 12.44 -9.68
N GLU A 239 28.51 11.42 -9.42
CA GLU A 239 29.67 11.03 -10.23
C GLU A 239 29.25 10.36 -11.55
N VAL A 240 30.15 10.35 -12.54
CA VAL A 240 29.94 9.67 -13.83
C VAL A 240 30.36 8.20 -13.73
N ASP A 241 29.62 7.44 -12.95
CA ASP A 241 29.95 6.07 -12.56
C ASP A 241 29.02 5.01 -13.17
N GLY A 242 27.97 5.40 -13.89
CA GLY A 242 26.95 4.48 -14.42
C GLY A 242 26.01 3.93 -13.33
N ILE A 243 26.15 4.40 -12.09
CA ILE A 243 25.34 3.96 -10.96
C ILE A 243 24.20 4.96 -10.76
N VAL A 244 22.97 4.47 -10.85
CA VAL A 244 21.79 5.28 -10.59
C VAL A 244 21.47 5.20 -9.11
N GLY A 245 22.25 5.93 -8.30
CA GLY A 245 22.06 6.10 -6.86
C GLY A 245 21.07 7.23 -6.52
N PRO A 246 20.86 7.54 -5.23
CA PRO A 246 19.86 8.51 -4.79
C PRO A 246 19.97 9.88 -5.48
N LYS A 247 21.19 10.43 -5.62
CA LYS A 247 21.40 11.72 -6.30
C LYS A 247 21.00 11.68 -7.78
N THR A 248 21.37 10.63 -8.50
CA THR A 248 21.00 10.43 -9.90
C THR A 248 19.48 10.31 -10.04
N TRP A 249 18.84 9.52 -9.17
CA TRP A 249 17.38 9.37 -9.14
C TRP A 249 16.65 10.67 -8.85
N ASN A 250 17.15 11.48 -7.92
CA ASN A 250 16.57 12.77 -7.59
C ASN A 250 16.56 13.71 -8.79
N ASP A 251 17.64 13.78 -9.56
CA ASP A 251 17.71 14.58 -10.78
C ASP A 251 16.84 14.00 -11.92
N LEU A 252 16.77 12.66 -12.01
CA LEU A 252 15.92 11.98 -13.00
C LEU A 252 14.42 12.21 -12.76
N ILE A 253 13.98 12.27 -11.50
CA ILE A 253 12.56 12.32 -11.12
C ILE A 253 12.11 13.74 -10.75
N ALA A 254 13.02 14.65 -10.41
CA ALA A 254 12.69 16.07 -10.28
C ALA A 254 12.21 16.60 -11.64
N LEU A 255 10.90 16.93 -11.69
CA LEU A 255 10.23 17.65 -12.77
C LEU A 255 9.95 19.08 -12.31
#